data_AF-A0AA46TWL4-F1
#
_entry.id   AF-A0AA46TWL4-F1
#
_cell.length_a   1.000
_cell.length_b   1.000
_cell.length_c   1.000
_cell.angle_alpha   90.00
_cell.angle_beta   90.00
_cell.angle_gamma   90.00
#
_symmetry.space_group_name_H-M   'P 1'
#
loop_
_entity.id
_entity.type
_entity.pdbx_description
1 polymer ?
#
loop_
_entity_poly.entity_id
_entity_poly.type
_entity_poly.pdbx_seq_one_letter_code
_entity_poly.pdbx_strand_id
1 'polypeptide(L)'
;MNKILKVTLLLLFSLVSVMMAYMRYNDIEADRLTQYVSKTNYTQIYPPEIRDAERYETDDVKILERKDLISVIEEVSREYNTPFTVRARFIGADYDGKGNIYYSRPMANIVYFQSAYKQHSQKEFMDHGAKVRVSNAPLKNLTDEQYQGSAIFFESSEKEKILETLSTKINGKFALATSPSSLASQPEWYNPYPLITRVNDMYSFLIKMIFFFYFIFLFV
;
A
#
# COMPACT_ATOMS: atom_id res chain seq x y z
N MET A 1 19.44 -48.45 11.01
CA MET A 1 19.08 -47.56 9.87
C MET A 1 19.81 -47.98 8.59
N ASN A 2 19.05 -48.47 7.60
CA ASN A 2 19.56 -48.89 6.28
C ASN A 2 20.28 -47.72 5.56
N LYS A 3 21.32 -47.99 4.76
CA LYS A 3 22.00 -46.96 3.94
C LYS A 3 21.02 -46.16 3.07
N ILE A 4 20.02 -46.82 2.49
CA ILE A 4 18.98 -46.17 1.70
C ILE A 4 18.21 -45.17 2.56
N LEU A 5 17.78 -45.58 3.76
CA LEU A 5 17.05 -44.75 4.70
C LEU A 5 17.85 -43.53 5.16
N LYS A 6 19.15 -43.69 5.41
CA LYS A 6 20.08 -42.58 5.72
C LYS A 6 20.13 -41.55 4.60
N VAL A 7 20.25 -42.01 3.34
CA VAL A 7 20.27 -41.12 2.17
C VAL A 7 18.92 -40.42 2.00
N THR A 8 17.80 -41.13 2.16
CA THR A 8 16.46 -40.54 2.09
C THR A 8 16.25 -39.44 3.13
N LEU A 9 16.61 -39.69 4.39
CA LEU A 9 16.51 -38.69 5.46
C LEU A 9 17.36 -37.46 5.17
N LEU A 10 18.60 -37.65 4.66
CA LEU A 10 19.47 -36.56 4.26
C LEU A 10 18.82 -35.72 3.14
N LEU A 11 18.25 -36.37 2.12
CA LEU A 11 17.56 -35.67 1.02
C LEU A 11 16.35 -34.87 1.50
N LEU A 12 15.53 -35.44 2.39
CA LEU A 12 14.39 -34.72 2.97
C LEU A 12 14.84 -33.50 3.77
N PHE A 13 15.91 -33.64 4.57
CA PHE A 13 16.48 -32.52 5.32
C PHE A 13 17.05 -31.43 4.42
N SER A 14 17.78 -31.80 3.36
CA SER A 14 18.29 -30.86 2.37
C SER A 14 17.15 -30.13 1.64
N LEU A 15 16.08 -30.84 1.27
CA LEU A 15 14.92 -30.25 0.61
C LEU A 15 14.23 -29.21 1.51
N VAL A 16 14.01 -29.53 2.79
CA VAL A 16 13.45 -28.58 3.77
C VAL A 16 14.34 -27.35 3.93
N SER A 17 15.65 -27.54 3.98
CA SER A 17 16.61 -26.45 4.11
C SER A 17 16.56 -25.48 2.93
N VAL A 18 16.47 -26.02 1.70
CA VAL A 18 16.31 -25.20 0.49
C VAL A 18 14.96 -24.47 0.49
N MET A 19 13.87 -25.15 0.87
CA MET A 19 12.54 -24.52 0.96
C MET A 19 12.53 -23.38 1.98
N MET A 20 13.10 -23.57 3.17
CA MET A 20 13.20 -22.52 4.19
C MET A 20 14.07 -21.34 3.71
N ALA A 21 15.20 -21.61 3.05
CA ALA A 21 16.05 -20.57 2.48
C ALA A 21 15.30 -19.75 1.41
N TYR A 22 14.51 -20.41 0.56
CA TYR A 22 13.69 -19.74 -0.45
C TYR A 22 12.54 -18.94 0.17
N MET A 23 11.85 -19.46 1.19
CA MET A 23 10.84 -18.71 1.94
C MET A 23 11.44 -17.45 2.54
N ARG A 24 12.62 -17.55 3.17
CA ARG A 24 13.31 -16.38 3.74
C ARG A 24 13.69 -15.34 2.67
N TYR A 25 14.13 -15.78 1.51
CA TYR A 25 14.39 -14.89 0.38
C TYR A 25 13.12 -14.16 -0.08
N ASN A 26 12.01 -14.88 -0.21
CA ASN A 26 10.71 -14.31 -0.55
C ASN A 26 10.23 -13.28 0.48
N ASP A 27 10.40 -13.56 1.78
CA ASP A 27 10.03 -12.64 2.86
C ASP A 27 10.82 -11.33 2.75
N ILE A 28 12.13 -11.41 2.47
CA ILE A 28 12.99 -10.22 2.29
C ILE A 28 12.52 -9.37 1.10
N GLU A 29 12.15 -9.99 -0.01
CA GLU A 29 11.66 -9.26 -1.18
C GLU A 29 10.27 -8.64 -0.94
N ALA A 30 9.38 -9.35 -0.23
CA ALA A 30 8.08 -8.83 0.16
C ALA A 30 8.22 -7.66 1.17
N ASP A 31 9.19 -7.72 2.08
CA ASP A 31 9.53 -6.62 3.00
C ASP A 31 10.01 -5.39 2.23
N ARG A 32 10.86 -5.57 1.20
CA ARG A 32 11.31 -4.46 0.33
C ARG A 32 10.14 -3.80 -0.39
N LEU A 33 9.20 -4.58 -0.91
CA LEU A 33 7.98 -4.05 -1.51
C LEU A 33 7.16 -3.26 -0.49
N THR A 34 6.96 -3.83 0.70
CA THR A 34 6.20 -3.20 1.79
C THR A 34 6.81 -1.86 2.21
N GLN A 35 8.13 -1.82 2.40
CA GLN A 35 8.87 -0.60 2.72
C GLN A 35 8.78 0.45 1.60
N TYR A 36 8.86 0.03 0.34
CA TYR A 36 8.73 0.95 -0.79
C TYR A 36 7.33 1.56 -0.86
N VAL A 37 6.31 0.74 -0.58
CA VAL A 37 4.90 1.12 -0.70
C VAL A 37 4.42 1.97 0.48
N SER A 38 4.99 1.75 1.67
CA SER A 38 4.59 2.41 2.92
C SER A 38 4.94 3.89 2.98
N LYS A 39 5.93 4.35 2.20
CA LYS A 39 6.32 5.77 2.10
C LYS A 39 6.60 6.41 3.47
N THR A 40 7.24 5.68 4.39
CA THR A 40 7.45 6.09 5.80
C THR A 40 8.15 7.44 6.00
N ASN A 41 8.96 7.88 5.04
CA ASN A 41 9.69 9.16 5.12
C ASN A 41 8.88 10.35 4.56
N TYR A 42 7.67 10.10 4.05
CA TYR A 42 6.81 11.11 3.45
C TYR A 42 5.87 11.68 4.51
N THR A 43 5.49 12.93 4.34
CA THR A 43 4.36 13.49 5.07
C THR A 43 3.08 13.02 4.41
N GLN A 44 2.23 12.33 5.17
CA GLN A 44 0.89 11.97 4.76
C GLN A 44 -0.07 13.13 5.08
N ILE A 45 -0.99 13.41 4.16
CA ILE A 45 -2.14 14.28 4.38
C ILE A 45 -3.45 13.56 4.12
N TYR A 46 -4.51 14.05 4.75
CA TYR A 46 -5.86 13.49 4.66
C TYR A 46 -6.82 14.50 4.02
N PRO A 47 -7.76 14.04 3.17
CA PRO A 47 -8.85 14.88 2.70
C PRO A 47 -9.60 15.52 3.87
N PRO A 48 -9.86 16.84 3.83
CA PRO A 48 -10.60 17.50 4.89
C PRO A 48 -12.08 17.08 4.86
N GLU A 49 -12.67 16.95 6.05
CA GLU A 49 -14.10 16.72 6.22
C GLU A 49 -14.90 17.97 5.88
N ILE A 50 -16.03 17.78 5.18
CA ILE A 50 -17.04 18.81 5.01
C ILE A 50 -18.02 18.64 6.17
N ARG A 51 -17.96 19.56 7.14
CA ARG A 51 -18.96 19.60 8.21
C ARG A 51 -20.26 20.18 7.68
N ASP A 52 -21.17 19.32 7.21
CA ASP A 52 -22.56 19.72 7.00
C ASP A 52 -23.27 19.80 8.36
N ALA A 53 -24.06 20.87 8.56
CA ALA A 53 -24.86 21.08 9.77
C ALA A 53 -25.99 20.03 9.93
N GLU A 54 -26.31 19.32 8.85
CA GLU A 54 -27.31 18.26 8.80
C GLU A 54 -26.59 16.92 8.61
N ARG A 55 -26.09 16.34 9.72
CA ARG A 55 -25.79 14.90 9.74
C ARG A 55 -27.12 14.17 9.54
N TYR A 56 -27.41 13.76 8.31
CA TYR A 56 -28.45 12.77 8.04
C TYR A 56 -28.08 11.44 8.72
N GLU A 57 -29.08 10.62 9.01
CA GLU A 57 -29.06 9.39 9.83
C GLU A 57 -28.09 8.27 9.36
N THR A 58 -27.22 8.54 8.40
CA THR A 58 -26.17 7.64 7.93
C THR A 58 -24.82 8.09 8.48
N ASP A 59 -24.07 7.17 9.09
CA ASP A 59 -22.71 7.39 9.65
C ASP A 59 -21.63 7.76 8.60
N ASP A 60 -22.01 8.08 7.37
CA ASP A 60 -21.09 8.34 6.26
C ASP A 60 -20.49 9.76 6.36
N VAL A 61 -19.16 9.82 6.53
CA VAL A 61 -18.43 11.09 6.58
C VAL A 61 -18.26 11.67 5.18
N LYS A 62 -18.74 12.91 4.98
CA LYS A 62 -18.55 13.67 3.74
C LYS A 62 -17.17 14.35 3.75
N ILE A 63 -16.37 14.06 2.74
CA ILE A 63 -15.02 14.63 2.55
C ILE A 63 -14.99 15.53 1.31
N LEU A 64 -13.99 16.43 1.24
CA LEU A 64 -13.79 17.30 0.09
C LEU A 64 -13.68 16.49 -1.21
N GLU A 65 -14.41 16.91 -2.24
CA GLU A 65 -14.45 16.22 -3.52
C GLU A 65 -13.05 16.08 -4.14
N ARG A 66 -12.83 14.97 -4.83
CA ARG A 66 -11.53 14.66 -5.44
C ARG A 66 -11.03 15.79 -6.33
N LYS A 67 -11.87 16.32 -7.22
CA LYS A 67 -11.48 17.36 -8.19
C LYS A 67 -11.03 18.65 -7.49
N ASP A 68 -11.72 18.99 -6.41
CA ASP A 68 -11.46 20.18 -5.61
C ASP A 68 -10.13 20.08 -4.85
N LEU A 69 -9.89 18.95 -4.17
CA LEU A 69 -8.63 18.74 -3.48
C LEU A 69 -7.45 18.61 -4.45
N ILE A 70 -7.62 17.87 -5.55
CA ILE A 70 -6.57 17.73 -6.59
C ILE A 70 -6.18 19.09 -7.16
N SER A 71 -7.16 19.96 -7.45
CA SER A 71 -6.90 21.31 -7.95
C SER A 71 -5.98 22.11 -7.02
N VAL A 72 -6.23 22.07 -5.70
CA VAL A 72 -5.37 22.73 -4.72
C VAL A 72 -4.00 22.06 -4.63
N ILE A 73 -3.95 20.72 -4.61
CA ILE A 73 -2.70 19.95 -4.59
C ILE A 73 -1.82 20.30 -5.79
N GLU A 74 -2.38 20.41 -7.00
CA GLU A 74 -1.63 20.76 -8.21
C GLU A 74 -1.10 22.19 -8.20
N GLU A 75 -1.82 23.14 -7.58
CA GLU A 75 -1.33 24.50 -7.35
C GLU A 75 -0.15 24.51 -6.39
N VAL A 76 -0.31 23.92 -5.19
CA VAL A 76 0.76 23.87 -4.18
C VAL A 76 1.97 23.09 -4.69
N SER A 77 1.74 22.01 -5.42
CA SER A 77 2.81 21.21 -6.02
C SER A 77 3.69 22.04 -6.96
N ARG A 78 3.08 22.92 -7.77
CA ARG A 78 3.82 23.83 -8.66
C ARG A 78 4.53 24.94 -7.89
N GLU A 79 3.86 25.51 -6.90
CA GLU A 79 4.38 26.61 -6.08
C GLU A 79 5.66 26.22 -5.33
N TYR A 80 5.70 25.00 -4.76
CA TYR A 80 6.84 24.49 -4.00
C TYR A 80 7.73 23.51 -4.78
N ASN A 81 7.49 23.32 -6.08
CA ASN A 81 8.16 22.31 -6.90
C ASN A 81 8.22 20.92 -6.22
N THR A 82 7.15 20.56 -5.51
CA THR A 82 7.08 19.36 -4.66
C THR A 82 5.96 18.45 -5.20
N PRO A 83 6.27 17.26 -5.72
CA PRO A 83 5.23 16.36 -6.23
C PRO A 83 4.50 15.67 -5.07
N PHE A 84 3.18 15.68 -5.15
CA PHE A 84 2.29 14.89 -4.32
C PHE A 84 2.06 13.54 -4.98
N THR A 85 2.00 12.50 -4.17
CA THR A 85 1.76 11.13 -4.59
C THR A 85 0.53 10.60 -3.87
N VAL A 86 -0.50 10.23 -4.63
CA VAL A 86 -1.73 9.63 -4.13
C VAL A 86 -1.67 8.12 -4.37
N ARG A 87 -1.97 7.38 -3.32
CA ARG A 87 -2.05 5.93 -3.30
C ARG A 87 -3.51 5.55 -3.03
N ALA A 88 -4.12 4.80 -3.93
CA ALA A 88 -5.48 4.31 -3.74
C ALA A 88 -5.58 3.45 -2.46
N ARG A 89 -6.77 3.37 -1.88
CA ARG A 89 -7.05 2.60 -0.65
C ARG A 89 -6.69 1.12 -0.78
N PHE A 90 -6.99 0.50 -1.93
CA PHE A 90 -6.92 -0.95 -2.14
C PHE A 90 -5.59 -1.39 -2.77
N ILE A 91 -4.50 -1.25 -2.03
CA ILE A 91 -3.16 -1.48 -2.58
C ILE A 91 -2.89 -2.98 -2.69
N GLY A 92 -2.55 -3.41 -3.90
CA GLY A 92 -2.12 -4.78 -4.12
C GLY A 92 -3.26 -5.79 -4.06
N ALA A 93 -4.53 -5.37 -4.14
CA ALA A 93 -5.68 -6.27 -4.23
C ALA A 93 -6.69 -5.81 -5.26
N ASP A 94 -7.27 -6.78 -5.96
CA ASP A 94 -8.31 -6.53 -6.95
C ASP A 94 -9.58 -6.01 -6.27
N TYR A 95 -10.37 -5.20 -6.95
CA TYR A 95 -11.60 -4.62 -6.42
C TYR A 95 -12.67 -4.50 -7.50
N ASP A 96 -13.94 -4.53 -7.08
CA ASP A 96 -15.10 -4.59 -7.99
C ASP A 96 -15.50 -3.23 -8.61
N GLY A 97 -14.70 -2.18 -8.40
CA GLY A 97 -15.04 -0.81 -8.80
C GLY A 97 -16.13 -0.16 -7.95
N LYS A 98 -16.65 -0.82 -6.91
CA LYS A 98 -17.67 -0.29 -5.98
C LYS A 98 -17.18 -0.25 -4.53
N GLY A 99 -15.88 -0.46 -4.32
CA GLY A 99 -15.23 -0.41 -3.01
C GLY A 99 -15.07 -1.76 -2.31
N ASN A 100 -15.46 -2.89 -2.93
CA ASN A 100 -15.25 -4.21 -2.36
C ASN A 100 -13.92 -4.83 -2.82
N ILE A 101 -13.14 -5.37 -1.88
CA ILE A 101 -11.80 -5.91 -2.11
C ILE A 101 -11.82 -7.43 -2.22
N TYR A 102 -11.15 -7.98 -3.23
CA TYR A 102 -10.87 -9.41 -3.35
C TYR A 102 -9.51 -9.76 -2.72
N TYR A 103 -9.50 -10.01 -1.41
CA TYR A 103 -8.30 -10.36 -0.64
C TYR A 103 -7.52 -11.59 -1.18
N SER A 104 -8.20 -12.51 -1.86
CA SER A 104 -7.59 -13.69 -2.47
C SER A 104 -6.91 -13.43 -3.82
N ARG A 105 -6.96 -12.19 -4.32
CA ARG A 105 -6.44 -11.80 -5.65
C ARG A 105 -5.45 -10.65 -5.53
N PRO A 106 -4.23 -10.91 -5.02
CA PRO A 106 -3.22 -9.88 -4.92
C PRO A 106 -2.79 -9.41 -6.32
N MET A 107 -2.82 -8.10 -6.54
CA MET A 107 -2.52 -7.51 -7.85
C MET A 107 -1.02 -7.51 -8.15
N ALA A 108 -0.69 -7.78 -9.41
CA ALA A 108 0.66 -7.68 -9.93
C ALA A 108 1.08 -6.24 -10.25
N ASN A 109 0.17 -5.27 -10.17
CA ASN A 109 0.43 -3.87 -10.52
C ASN A 109 -0.13 -2.93 -9.44
N ILE A 110 0.74 -2.08 -8.88
CA ILE A 110 0.40 -1.00 -7.97
C ILE A 110 0.61 0.31 -8.73
N VAL A 111 -0.39 1.19 -8.70
CA VAL A 111 -0.35 2.49 -9.39
C VAL A 111 -0.40 3.60 -8.34
N TYR A 112 0.59 4.48 -8.40
CA TYR A 112 0.58 5.76 -7.71
C TYR A 112 0.18 6.87 -8.67
N PHE A 113 -0.59 7.84 -8.18
CA PHE A 113 -1.02 8.99 -8.96
C PHE A 113 -0.25 10.22 -8.51
N GLN A 114 0.47 10.89 -9.42
CA GLN A 114 1.41 11.95 -9.04
C GLN A 114 1.03 13.30 -9.63
N SER A 115 1.13 14.36 -8.82
CA SER A 115 1.17 15.73 -9.32
C SER A 115 2.55 15.99 -9.95
N ALA A 116 2.61 16.91 -10.91
CA ALA A 116 3.83 17.19 -11.69
C ALA A 116 4.46 15.91 -12.29
N TYR A 117 3.61 15.01 -12.77
CA TYR A 117 4.02 13.71 -13.31
C TYR A 117 5.11 13.86 -14.37
N LYS A 118 6.24 13.21 -14.12
CA LYS A 118 7.24 12.89 -15.13
C LYS A 118 7.13 11.41 -15.42
N GLN A 119 7.14 11.05 -16.69
CA GLN A 119 7.15 9.65 -17.10
C GLN A 119 8.47 9.01 -16.65
N HIS A 120 8.48 8.48 -15.42
CA HIS A 120 9.62 7.84 -14.78
C HIS A 120 9.36 6.36 -14.50
N SER A 121 10.47 5.63 -14.38
CA SER A 121 10.65 4.18 -14.33
C SER A 121 9.65 3.44 -13.45
N GLN A 122 8.99 2.45 -14.06
CA GLN A 122 8.38 1.34 -13.34
C GLN A 122 9.44 0.65 -12.48
N LYS A 123 9.10 0.37 -11.22
CA LYS A 123 9.91 -0.51 -10.36
C LYS A 123 9.28 -1.88 -10.28
N GLU A 124 10.11 -2.89 -10.15
CA GLU A 124 9.66 -4.27 -10.05
C GLU A 124 10.17 -4.86 -8.74
N PHE A 125 9.29 -5.60 -8.08
CA PHE A 125 9.52 -6.28 -6.82
C PHE A 125 9.03 -7.72 -6.94
N MET A 126 9.43 -8.55 -5.98
CA MET A 126 8.91 -9.89 -5.82
C MET A 126 8.06 -9.96 -4.55
N ASP A 127 6.86 -10.50 -4.69
CA ASP A 127 5.94 -10.81 -3.60
C ASP A 127 5.70 -12.32 -3.62
N HIS A 128 6.45 -13.04 -2.76
CA HIS A 128 6.34 -14.50 -2.58
C HIS A 128 6.36 -15.29 -3.91
N GLY A 129 7.37 -15.01 -4.75
CA GLY A 129 7.54 -15.67 -6.04
C GLY A 129 6.73 -15.08 -7.20
N ALA A 130 5.85 -14.11 -6.95
CA ALA A 130 5.13 -13.37 -7.98
C ALA A 130 5.75 -11.98 -8.21
N LYS A 131 5.81 -11.57 -9.47
CA LYS A 131 6.33 -10.25 -9.83
C LYS A 131 5.28 -9.17 -9.61
N VAL A 132 5.64 -8.13 -8.88
CA VAL A 132 4.80 -6.94 -8.63
C VAL A 132 5.47 -5.71 -9.22
N ARG A 133 4.72 -4.96 -10.03
CA ARG A 133 5.16 -3.73 -10.66
C ARG A 133 4.56 -2.54 -9.94
N VAL A 134 5.39 -1.56 -9.63
CA VAL A 134 4.96 -0.28 -9.08
C VAL A 134 5.20 0.79 -10.12
N SER A 135 4.14 1.47 -10.52
CA SER A 135 4.14 2.46 -11.60
C SER A 135 3.50 3.76 -11.15
N ASN A 136 3.78 4.84 -11.88
CA ASN A 136 3.20 6.15 -11.65
C ASN A 136 2.28 6.51 -12.82
N ALA A 137 1.16 7.16 -12.51
CA ALA A 137 0.22 7.73 -13.44
C ALA A 137 -0.03 9.21 -13.12
N PRO A 138 -0.50 10.02 -14.09
CA PRO A 138 -0.92 11.39 -13.84
C PRO A 138 -2.05 11.48 -12.81
N LEU A 139 -2.00 12.46 -11.91
CA LEU A 139 -3.02 12.67 -10.87
C LEU A 139 -4.45 12.81 -11.42
N LYS A 140 -4.60 13.41 -12.60
CA LYS A 140 -5.88 13.51 -13.33
C LYS A 140 -6.56 12.16 -13.65
N ASN A 141 -5.81 11.05 -13.64
CA ASN A 141 -6.35 9.72 -13.90
C ASN A 141 -6.92 9.06 -12.62
N LEU A 142 -6.76 9.68 -11.45
CA LEU A 142 -7.37 9.18 -10.21
C LEU A 142 -8.89 9.28 -10.31
N THR A 143 -9.58 8.17 -10.07
CA THR A 143 -11.05 8.08 -10.04
C THR A 143 -11.61 8.43 -8.65
N ASP A 144 -12.91 8.73 -8.57
CA ASP A 144 -13.56 9.08 -7.30
C ASP A 144 -13.56 7.87 -6.34
N GLU A 145 -13.74 6.66 -6.87
CA GLU A 145 -13.71 5.39 -6.12
C GLU A 145 -12.32 5.11 -5.53
N GLN A 146 -11.26 5.40 -6.30
CA GLN A 146 -9.88 5.25 -5.82
C GLN A 146 -9.47 6.32 -4.82
N TYR A 147 -10.09 7.50 -4.90
CA TYR A 147 -9.83 8.63 -4.01
C TYR A 147 -10.41 8.42 -2.60
N GLN A 148 -11.57 7.77 -2.48
CA GLN A 148 -12.18 7.48 -1.19
C GLN A 148 -11.27 6.60 -0.32
N GLY A 149 -10.79 7.16 0.81
CA GLY A 149 -9.82 6.51 1.68
C GLY A 149 -8.41 6.35 1.07
N SER A 150 -8.09 7.14 0.04
CA SER A 150 -6.72 7.22 -0.50
C SER A 150 -5.76 7.86 0.50
N ALA A 151 -4.49 7.50 0.39
CA ALA A 151 -3.41 8.10 1.15
C ALA A 151 -2.64 9.07 0.25
N ILE A 152 -2.50 10.31 0.68
CA ILE A 152 -1.85 11.39 -0.08
C ILE A 152 -0.54 11.74 0.61
N PHE A 153 0.56 11.75 -0.14
CA PHE A 153 1.90 11.89 0.40
C PHE A 153 2.69 12.98 -0.32
N PHE A 154 3.59 13.65 0.39
CA PHE A 154 4.64 14.47 -0.20
C PHE A 154 5.92 14.39 0.62
N GLU A 155 7.06 14.67 0.01
CA GLU A 155 8.38 14.68 0.64
C GLU A 155 9.03 16.04 0.39
N SER A 156 9.29 16.80 1.46
CA SER A 156 9.93 18.11 1.39
C SER A 156 10.49 18.52 2.76
N SER A 157 11.59 19.26 2.74
CA SER A 157 12.13 19.94 3.93
C SER A 157 11.30 21.16 4.35
N GLU A 158 10.41 21.66 3.49
CA GLU A 158 9.51 22.80 3.77
C GLU A 158 8.10 22.35 4.17
N LYS A 159 8.01 21.21 4.87
CA LYS A 159 6.75 20.56 5.24
C LYS A 159 5.73 21.53 5.86
N GLU A 160 6.15 22.32 6.84
CA GLU A 160 5.26 23.20 7.60
C GLU A 160 4.64 24.27 6.69
N LYS A 161 5.45 24.86 5.80
CA LYS A 161 4.98 25.86 4.82
C LYS A 161 4.01 25.25 3.82
N ILE A 162 4.28 24.04 3.34
CA ILE A 162 3.40 23.33 2.40
C ILE A 162 2.04 23.05 3.06
N LEU A 163 2.03 22.59 4.31
CA LEU A 163 0.78 22.33 5.05
C LEU A 163 0.01 23.64 5.33
N GLU A 164 0.70 24.72 5.68
CA GLU A 164 0.12 26.05 5.86
C GLU A 164 -0.55 26.56 4.58
N THR A 165 0.15 26.50 3.45
CA THR A 165 -0.39 26.93 2.16
C THR A 165 -1.53 26.04 1.69
N LEU A 166 -1.46 24.73 1.89
CA LEU A 166 -2.58 23.81 1.63
C LEU A 166 -3.81 24.22 2.42
N SER A 167 -3.69 24.37 3.74
CA SER A 167 -4.82 24.73 4.61
C SER A 167 -5.43 26.08 4.23
N THR A 168 -4.60 27.07 3.92
CA THR A 168 -5.04 28.42 3.52
C THR A 168 -5.81 28.38 2.20
N LYS A 169 -5.31 27.68 1.18
CA LYS A 169 -5.99 27.57 -0.12
C LYS A 169 -7.29 26.77 -0.03
N ILE A 170 -7.31 25.69 0.75
CA ILE A 170 -8.53 24.90 1.01
C ILE A 170 -9.59 25.77 1.66
N ASN A 171 -9.26 26.47 2.76
CA ASN A 171 -10.21 27.31 3.47
C ASN A 171 -10.70 28.48 2.60
N GLY A 172 -9.80 29.10 1.83
CA GLY A 172 -10.13 30.21 0.94
C GLY A 172 -11.07 29.83 -0.21
N LYS A 173 -10.98 28.59 -0.74
CA LYS A 173 -11.82 28.14 -1.86
C LYS A 173 -13.12 27.48 -1.42
N PHE A 174 -13.12 26.77 -0.28
CA PHE A 174 -14.22 25.88 0.10
C PHE A 174 -14.85 26.23 1.46
N ALA A 175 -14.44 27.35 2.07
CA ALA A 175 -14.93 27.81 3.37
C ALA A 175 -14.84 26.75 4.49
N LEU A 176 -13.83 25.89 4.42
CA LEU A 176 -13.55 24.87 5.44
C LEU A 176 -12.74 25.48 6.59
N ALA A 177 -12.74 24.79 7.74
CA ALA A 177 -11.94 25.15 8.92
C ALA A 177 -10.72 24.21 9.07
N THR A 178 -10.02 23.97 7.97
CA THR A 178 -8.87 23.07 7.91
C THR A 178 -7.62 23.77 8.45
N SER A 179 -6.88 23.11 9.33
CA SER A 179 -5.56 23.56 9.81
C SER A 179 -4.43 22.66 9.30
N PRO A 180 -3.17 23.13 9.32
CA PRO A 180 -2.00 22.30 8.98
C PRO A 180 -1.94 20.99 9.78
N SER A 181 -2.26 21.06 11.07
CA SER A 181 -2.30 19.88 11.94
C SER A 181 -3.44 18.94 11.57
N SER A 182 -4.63 19.45 11.26
CA SER A 182 -5.76 18.60 10.85
C SER A 182 -5.50 17.86 9.53
N LEU A 183 -4.73 18.46 8.61
CA LEU A 183 -4.34 17.80 7.36
C LEU A 183 -3.38 16.63 7.60
N ALA A 184 -2.49 16.72 8.58
CA ALA A 184 -1.47 15.70 8.84
C ALA A 184 -1.89 14.67 9.91
N SER A 185 -2.96 14.94 10.65
CA SER A 185 -3.52 14.03 11.65
C SER A 185 -4.50 13.06 11.02
N GLN A 186 -4.34 11.76 11.30
CA GLN A 186 -5.27 10.74 10.81
C GLN A 186 -6.66 10.96 11.41
N PRO A 187 -7.71 11.15 10.60
CA PRO A 187 -9.07 11.30 11.10
C PRO A 187 -9.67 9.93 11.45
N GLU A 188 -10.70 9.91 12.31
CA GLU A 188 -11.30 8.67 12.83
C GLU A 188 -11.92 7.78 11.74
N TRP A 189 -12.50 8.39 10.70
CA TRP A 189 -13.09 7.65 9.58
C TRP A 189 -12.04 7.02 8.65
N TYR A 190 -10.78 7.46 8.72
CA TYR A 190 -9.75 6.94 7.85
C TYR A 190 -9.24 5.58 8.37
N ASN A 191 -9.59 4.54 7.62
CA ASN A 191 -9.13 3.18 7.88
C ASN A 191 -8.04 2.77 6.85
N PRO A 192 -6.74 2.79 7.23
CA PRO A 192 -5.67 2.38 6.34
C PRO A 192 -5.74 0.88 6.09
N TYR A 193 -5.77 0.47 4.82
CA TYR A 193 -5.52 -0.92 4.47
C TYR A 193 -4.02 -1.15 4.32
N PRO A 194 -3.45 -2.16 5.00
CA PRO A 194 -2.09 -2.57 4.73
C PRO A 194 -1.98 -3.09 3.29
N LEU A 195 -0.75 -3.10 2.76
CA LEU A 195 -0.48 -3.77 1.50
C LEU A 195 -0.92 -5.24 1.60
N ILE A 196 -1.73 -5.70 0.63
CA ILE A 196 -2.10 -7.11 0.54
C ILE A 196 -1.00 -7.84 -0.21
N THR A 197 -0.24 -8.65 0.51
CA THR A 197 0.83 -9.49 -0.04
C THR A 197 0.36 -10.93 -0.17
N ARG A 198 1.04 -11.70 -1.01
CA ARG A 198 0.95 -13.16 -1.02
C ARG A 198 1.59 -13.74 0.25
N VAL A 199 1.45 -15.05 0.41
CA VAL A 199 1.98 -15.81 1.54
C VAL A 199 2.66 -17.10 1.06
N ASN A 200 3.61 -17.61 1.84
CA ASN A 200 4.36 -18.84 1.55
C ASN A 200 3.58 -20.13 1.90
N ASP A 201 2.24 -20.13 1.89
CA ASP A 201 1.40 -21.23 2.40
C ASP A 201 1.72 -22.59 1.80
N MET A 202 1.99 -22.64 0.49
CA MET A 202 2.36 -23.88 -0.20
C MET A 202 3.68 -24.46 0.35
N TYR A 203 4.72 -23.65 0.55
CA TYR A 203 5.99 -24.09 1.10
C TYR A 203 5.83 -24.51 2.57
N SER A 204 5.07 -23.75 3.35
CA SER A 204 4.73 -24.11 4.73
C SER A 204 4.03 -25.46 4.83
N PHE A 205 3.09 -25.75 3.92
CA PHE A 205 2.43 -27.04 3.83
C PHE A 205 3.39 -28.16 3.44
N LEU A 206 4.21 -27.96 2.40
CA LEU A 206 5.19 -28.96 1.94
C LEU A 206 6.23 -29.31 3.02
N ILE A 207 6.72 -28.31 3.76
CA ILE A 207 7.66 -28.54 4.88
C ILE A 207 7.01 -29.41 5.97
N LYS A 208 5.76 -29.12 6.36
CA LYS A 208 5.02 -29.94 7.34
C LYS A 208 4.87 -31.38 6.87
N MET A 209 4.52 -31.57 5.59
CA MET A 209 4.44 -32.89 4.95
C MET A 209 5.77 -33.63 4.96
N ILE A 210 6.88 -32.96 4.63
CA ILE A 210 8.22 -33.56 4.65
C ILE A 210 8.62 -33.95 6.08
N PHE A 211 8.36 -33.08 7.07
CA PHE A 211 8.65 -33.41 8.47
C PHE A 211 7.88 -34.63 8.95
N PHE A 212 6.60 -34.76 8.60
CA PHE A 212 5.81 -35.96 8.92
C PHE A 212 6.50 -37.25 8.43
N PHE A 213 6.90 -37.30 7.15
CA PHE A 213 7.61 -38.45 6.60
C PHE A 213 9.01 -38.63 7.20
N TYR A 214 9.73 -37.55 7.45
CA TYR A 214 11.04 -37.57 8.10
C TYR A 214 10.95 -38.24 9.48
N PHE A 215 9.95 -37.89 10.29
CA PHE A 215 9.73 -38.53 11.59
C PHE A 215 9.34 -40.01 11.44
N ILE A 216 8.43 -40.37 10.52
CA ILE A 216 8.11 -41.78 10.26
C ILE A 216 9.38 -42.57 9.95
N PHE A 217 10.22 -42.06 9.05
CA PHE A 217 11.44 -42.73 8.62
C PHE A 217 12.54 -42.75 9.69
N LEU A 218 12.47 -41.94 10.74
CA LEU A 218 13.37 -42.05 11.89
C LEU A 218 13.00 -43.22 12.82
N PHE A 219 11.72 -43.60 12.87
CA PHE A 219 11.23 -44.68 13.75
C PHE A 219 11.20 -46.07 13.09
N VAL A 220 11.44 -46.15 11.77
CA VAL A 220 11.55 -47.39 10.99
C VAL A 220 13.01 -47.78 10.81
#